data_AF-A0A259T5V5-F1
#
_entry.id   AF-A0A259T5V5-F1
#
_cell.length_a   1.000
_cell.length_b   1.000
_cell.length_c   1.000
_cell.angle_alpha   90.00
_cell.angle_beta   90.00
_cell.angle_gamma   90.00
#
_symmetry.space_group_name_H-M   'P 1'
#
loop_
_entity.id
_entity.type
_entity.pdbx_description
1 polymer ?
#
loop_
_entity_poly.entity_id
_entity_poly.type
_entity_poly.pdbx_seq_one_letter_code
_entity_poly.pdbx_strand_id
1 'polypeptide(L)' 'MLSKGRSAKRKYIVWGITTMLPVAFVFSWLVALLYGDWVAHDGFAALGLLMILMPLFFLTGVILLLIGLFMKEK' A
#
# COMPACT_ATOMS: atom_id res chain seq x y z
N MET A 1 1.87 13.61 9.09
CA MET A 1 1.54 14.07 10.46
C MET A 1 1.66 12.99 11.56
N LEU A 2 1.79 11.67 11.27
CA LEU A 2 1.81 10.62 12.34
C LEU A 2 3.20 10.16 12.85
N SER A 3 4.31 10.60 12.24
CA SER A 3 5.67 10.11 12.55
C SER A 3 6.70 11.19 12.93
N LYS A 4 6.29 12.45 13.11
CA LYS A 4 7.24 13.53 13.46
C LYS A 4 7.72 13.29 14.91
N GLY A 5 9.01 13.03 15.10
CA GLY A 5 9.63 12.83 16.42
C GLY A 5 9.52 11.41 17.02
N ARG A 6 9.11 10.39 16.26
CA ARG A 6 9.08 8.98 16.72
C ARG A 6 10.29 8.20 16.18
N SER A 7 10.69 7.12 16.86
CA SER A 7 11.79 6.24 16.42
C SER A 7 11.55 5.74 14.99
N ALA A 8 12.63 5.59 14.22
CA ALA A 8 12.58 5.10 12.84
C ALA A 8 11.81 3.77 12.75
N LYS A 9 11.97 2.90 13.75
CA LYS A 9 11.22 1.66 13.93
C LYS A 9 9.71 1.86 13.83
N ARG A 10 9.15 2.77 14.64
CA ARG A 10 7.70 3.06 14.64
C ARG A 10 7.24 3.63 13.31
N LYS A 11 8.08 4.43 12.64
CA LYS A 11 7.78 4.94 11.30
C LYS A 11 7.60 3.78 10.32
N TYR A 12 8.52 2.83 10.27
CA TYR A 12 8.42 1.66 9.37
C TYR A 12 7.20 0.79 9.66
N ILE A 13 6.88 0.53 10.94
CA ILE A 13 5.68 -0.23 11.31
C ILE A 13 4.39 0.48 10.85
N VAL A 14 4.26 1.78 11.14
CA VAL A 14 3.07 2.56 10.76
C VAL A 14 2.91 2.61 9.25
N TRP A 15 3.99 2.87 8.51
CA TRP A 15 3.94 2.89 7.05
C TRP A 15 3.74 1.51 6.45
N GLY A 16 4.28 0.44 7.03
CA GLY A 16 4.04 -0.93 6.60
C GLY A 16 2.55 -1.29 6.68
N ILE A 17 1.91 -1.05 7.82
CA ILE A 17 0.47 -1.31 8.00
C ILE A 17 -0.38 -0.43 7.07
N THR A 18 -0.02 0.86 6.94
CA THR A 18 -0.74 1.79 6.06
C THR A 18 -0.66 1.35 4.59
N THR A 19 0.52 0.94 4.13
CA THR A 19 0.66 0.48 2.74
C THR A 19 -0.03 -0.87 2.53
N MET A 20 0.01 -1.75 3.53
CA MET A 20 -0.56 -3.10 3.44
C MET A 20 -2.09 -3.12 3.47
N LEU A 21 -2.73 -2.19 4.19
CA LEU A 21 -4.19 -2.19 4.37
C LEU A 21 -4.88 -1.07 3.57
N PRO A 22 -4.88 0.20 4.00
CA PRO A 22 -5.62 1.22 3.26
C PRO A 22 -5.10 1.44 1.84
N VAL A 23 -3.78 1.36 1.59
CA VAL A 23 -3.27 1.54 0.22
C VAL A 23 -3.57 0.31 -0.64
N ALA A 24 -3.19 -0.89 -0.19
CA ALA A 24 -3.39 -2.09 -0.99
C ALA A 24 -4.87 -2.35 -1.32
N PHE A 25 -5.80 -2.11 -0.40
CA PHE A 25 -7.22 -2.40 -0.60
C PHE A 25 -7.99 -1.18 -1.13
N VAL A 26 -7.91 -0.02 -0.48
CA VAL A 26 -8.77 1.13 -0.83
C VAL A 26 -8.18 1.92 -1.99
N PHE A 27 -6.90 2.29 -1.92
CA PHE A 27 -6.27 3.09 -2.98
C PHE A 27 -6.20 2.32 -4.30
N SER A 28 -5.76 1.05 -4.27
CA SER A 28 -5.72 0.22 -5.50
C SER A 28 -7.09 0.10 -6.14
N TRP A 29 -8.15 -0.07 -5.34
CA TRP A 29 -9.52 -0.17 -5.86
C TRP A 29 -9.99 1.12 -6.52
N LEU A 30 -9.73 2.28 -5.90
CA LEU A 30 -10.06 3.58 -6.49
C LEU A 30 -9.31 3.81 -7.81
N VAL A 31 -8.01 3.53 -7.85
CA VAL A 31 -7.20 3.68 -9.07
C VAL A 31 -7.69 2.74 -10.18
N ALA A 32 -8.00 1.48 -9.84
CA ALA A 32 -8.52 0.51 -10.78
C ALA A 32 -9.86 0.92 -11.38
N LEU A 33 -10.80 1.40 -10.56
CA LEU A 33 -12.09 1.90 -11.02
C LEU A 33 -11.95 3.12 -11.92
N LEU A 34 -11.14 4.10 -11.50
CA LEU A 34 -10.91 5.31 -12.29
C LEU A 34 -10.26 4.99 -13.64
N TYR A 35 -9.29 4.08 -13.66
CA TYR A 35 -8.66 3.65 -14.90
C TYR A 35 -9.63 2.90 -15.82
N GLY A 36 -10.37 1.94 -15.27
CA GLY A 36 -11.35 1.15 -16.02
C GLY A 36 -12.45 2.00 -16.64
N ASP A 37 -12.94 2.99 -15.91
CA ASP A 37 -14.08 3.82 -16.32
C ASP A 37 -13.67 4.99 -17.22
N TRP A 38 -12.61 5.73 -16.86
CA TRP A 38 -12.26 7.00 -17.53
C TRP A 38 -11.16 6.88 -18.58
N VAL A 39 -10.39 5.79 -18.58
CA VAL A 39 -9.22 5.64 -19.45
C VAL A 39 -9.38 4.46 -20.40
N ALA A 40 -9.66 3.27 -19.86
CA ALA A 40 -9.77 2.05 -20.65
C ALA A 40 -11.19 1.80 -21.19
N HIS A 41 -12.22 2.35 -20.53
CA HIS A 41 -13.63 2.05 -20.78
C HIS A 41 -13.94 0.54 -20.80
N ASP A 42 -13.23 -0.24 -19.97
CA ASP A 42 -13.33 -1.70 -19.87
C ASP A 42 -13.16 -2.18 -18.41
N GLY A 43 -14.15 -2.93 -17.92
CA GLY A 43 -14.14 -3.53 -16.59
C GLY A 43 -13.05 -4.59 -16.39
N PHE A 44 -12.64 -5.30 -17.44
CA PHE A 44 -11.54 -6.27 -17.35
C PHE A 44 -10.19 -5.57 -17.16
N ALA A 45 -10.00 -4.41 -17.79
CA ALA A 45 -8.82 -3.58 -17.57
C ALA A 45 -8.75 -3.07 -16.11
N ALA A 46 -9.89 -2.70 -15.52
CA ALA A 46 -9.98 -2.37 -14.09
C ALA A 46 -9.54 -3.55 -13.21
N LEU A 47 -10.08 -4.74 -13.46
CA LEU A 47 -9.75 -5.96 -12.71
C LEU A 47 -8.27 -6.32 -12.85
N GLY A 48 -7.74 -6.28 -14.07
CA GLY A 48 -6.32 -6.54 -14.32
C GLY A 48 -5.41 -5.58 -13.56
N LEU A 49 -5.73 -4.29 -13.55
CA LEU A 49 -4.96 -3.29 -12.81
C LEU A 49 -5.05 -3.51 -11.29
N LEU A 50 -6.23 -3.85 -10.77
CA LEU A 50 -6.41 -4.18 -9.35
C LEU A 50 -5.58 -5.39 -8.93
N MET A 51 -5.55 -6.45 -9.76
CA MET A 51 -4.76 -7.67 -9.53
C MET A 51 -3.25 -7.42 -9.53
N ILE A 52 -2.78 -6.32 -10.12
CA ILE A 52 -1.37 -5.91 -10.09
C ILE A 52 -1.08 -5.01 -8.90
N LEU A 53 -1.90 -3.97 -8.70
CA LEU A 53 -1.65 -2.95 -7.67
C LEU A 53 -1.79 -3.51 -6.25
N MET A 54 -2.82 -4.33 -6.01
CA MET A 54 -3.09 -4.84 -4.66
C MET A 54 -1.92 -5.73 -4.15
N PRO A 55 -1.43 -6.75 -4.87
CA PRO A 55 -0.26 -7.52 -4.43
C PRO A 55 1.01 -6.66 -4.32
N LEU A 56 1.22 -5.72 -5.25
CA LEU A 56 2.41 -4.85 -5.23
C LEU A 56 2.47 -4.01 -3.94
N PHE A 57 1.39 -3.31 -3.60
CA PHE A 57 1.33 -2.52 -2.36
C PHE A 57 1.32 -3.40 -1.13
N PHE A 58 0.63 -4.54 -1.14
CA PHE A 58 0.64 -5.47 -0.02
C PHE A 58 2.05 -5.98 0.29
N LEU A 59 2.79 -6.45 -0.71
CA LEU A 59 4.18 -6.90 -0.56
C LEU A 59 5.10 -5.77 -0.09
N THR A 60 4.92 -4.57 -0.63
CA THR A 60 5.67 -3.37 -0.19
C THR A 60 5.39 -3.07 1.30
N GLY A 61 4.13 -3.16 1.72
CA GLY A 61 3.73 -3.00 3.11
C GLY A 61 4.33 -4.06 4.02
N VAL A 62 4.35 -5.33 3.60
CA VAL A 62 5.00 -6.43 4.31
C VAL A 62 6.50 -6.15 4.49
N ILE A 63 7.20 -5.76 3.44
CA ILE A 63 8.65 -5.44 3.51
C ILE A 63 8.90 -4.31 4.52
N LEU A 64 8.14 -3.23 4.46
CA LEU A 64 8.26 -2.11 5.40
C LEU A 64 7.96 -2.53 6.84
N LEU A 65 6.95 -3.38 7.03
CA LEU A 65 6.60 -3.91 8.35
C LEU A 65 7.72 -4.79 8.91
N LEU A 66 8.29 -5.69 8.11
CA LEU A 66 9.40 -6.54 8.51
C LEU A 66 10.64 -5.71 8.89
N ILE A 67 10.98 -4.70 8.08
CA ILE A 67 12.04 -3.74 8.42
C ILE A 67 11.75 -3.10 9.79
N GLY A 68 10.52 -2.64 10.02
CA GLY A 68 10.13 -2.05 11.29
C GLY A 68 10.14 -3.02 12.47
N LEU A 69 9.84 -4.30 12.27
CA LEU A 69 9.83 -5.30 13.34
C LEU A 69 11.25 -5.71 13.76
N PHE A 70 12.16 -5.88 12.79
CA PHE A 70 13.54 -6.31 13.06
C PHE A 70 14.51 -5.15 13.31
N MET A 71 14.07 -3.91 13.10
CA MET A 71 14.88 -2.74 13.42
C MET A 71 15.09 -2.63 14.93
N LYS A 72 16.36 -2.68 15.34
CA LYS A 72 16.75 -2.41 16.73
C LYS A 72 16.41 -0.96 17.08
N GLU A 73 15.81 -0.75 18.25
CA GLU A 73 15.65 0.59 18.80
C GLU A 73 17.05 1.14 19.10
N LYS A 74 17.37 2.28 18.48
CA LYS A 74 18.43 3.15 18.95
C LYS A 74 17.84 4.14 19.94
#